data_AF-A0A836TT84-F1
#
_entry.id   AF-A0A836TT84-F1
#
_cell.length_a   1.000
_cell.length_b   1.000
_cell.length_c   1.000
_cell.angle_alpha   90.00
_cell.angle_beta   90.00
_cell.angle_gamma   90.00
#
_symmetry.space_group_name_H-M   'P 1'
#
loop_
_entity.id
_entity.type
_entity.pdbx_description
1 polymer ?
#
loop_
_entity_poly.entity_id
_entity_poly.type
_entity_poly.pdbx_seq_one_letter_code
_entity_poly.pdbx_strand_id
1 'polypeptide(L)'
;DDVEGLLSGILKLRDMFGTFQEDATATALGHIVGQTDEGILAAVMQGVSDDAIDRLAAAMAEGGSKDQMFATKIGGRRTLSASDVLNLYESLYLTKEGTARAARGFPTKSVLKTNPWVAEMMESLKDRMVIARNQRLARLAFNRALALHVFAREFLTRYDQRKAGLGKLDFEDLIQKARSLLERSNMAAWVLYRLDGGIDHILVDEAQDTSPAQWDIVRILAEEFHAGIGDREAPRTVFVVGDEKQSIYSFQGADPKAFGAMRVWFSDRLSQVAQALHQTELLYSFRSAVPVLAVVDKLFTGDAREGLEGDILHRAVHSDMPGRVELWPFVIKPEKPEENPWYLPVDSRTPDDPRLKLAEAVAERVAGLIETRHLLPGSDRAVSAGDFLILVQSRGTLFHAIIKRLKAHGVDVAGADRLKIIEEIAVKDLLALLQFMSTPEDDLSLAAALRSPLFEFSERDLYKLLYGRKGTLWQSLWTYRETWPEAYTALDKLQNQADFLRPYDLLEEVLTKYDGRRNLVARLGHEAEDGIDELLNQALRYESVEAPLLTGFLGWITSDDVEVKRQMDAAGDRVR
;
A
#
# COMPACT_ATOMS: atom_id res chain seq x y z
N ASP A 1 -5.61 -13.96 2.93
CA ASP A 1 -5.73 -13.58 4.35
C ASP A 1 -4.73 -12.48 4.67
N ASP A 2 -5.01 -11.27 4.19
CA ASP A 2 -4.20 -10.08 4.44
C ASP A 2 -4.83 -9.29 5.59
N VAL A 3 -4.42 -9.63 6.82
CA VAL A 3 -4.94 -8.99 8.03
C VAL A 3 -4.49 -7.54 8.11
N GLU A 4 -3.26 -7.26 7.70
CA GLU A 4 -2.69 -5.91 7.75
C GLU A 4 -3.40 -4.97 6.79
N GLY A 5 -3.68 -5.41 5.56
CA GLY A 5 -4.49 -4.68 4.59
C GLY A 5 -5.91 -4.39 5.10
N LEU A 6 -6.52 -5.34 5.82
CA LEU A 6 -7.83 -5.12 6.46
C LEU A 6 -7.77 -4.04 7.54
N LEU A 7 -6.80 -4.11 8.46
CA LEU A 7 -6.64 -3.13 9.54
C LEU A 7 -6.30 -1.73 8.99
N SER A 8 -5.40 -1.66 8.01
CA SER A 8 -5.07 -0.41 7.31
C SER A 8 -6.29 0.18 6.61
N GLY A 9 -7.11 -0.65 5.95
CA GLY A 9 -8.37 -0.23 5.36
C GLY A 9 -9.37 0.32 6.38
N ILE A 10 -9.47 -0.31 7.56
CA ILE A 10 -10.32 0.19 8.65
C ILE A 10 -9.85 1.55 9.16
N LEU A 11 -8.54 1.74 9.35
CA LEU A 11 -7.98 3.02 9.78
C LEU A 11 -8.24 4.14 8.77
N LYS A 12 -8.09 3.86 7.47
CA LYS A 12 -8.36 4.84 6.40
C LYS A 12 -9.82 5.28 6.35
N LEU A 13 -10.75 4.36 6.63
CA LEU A 13 -12.20 4.62 6.59
C LEU A 13 -12.80 4.76 7.99
N ARG A 14 -11.99 5.18 8.98
CA ARG A 14 -12.42 5.22 10.40
C ARG A 14 -13.73 5.98 10.62
N ASP A 15 -13.94 7.06 9.88
CA ASP A 15 -15.13 7.92 9.99
C ASP A 15 -16.41 7.23 9.50
N MET A 16 -16.28 6.20 8.66
CA MET A 16 -17.40 5.39 8.21
C MET A 16 -17.86 4.38 9.26
N PHE A 17 -17.01 4.03 10.23
CA PHE A 17 -17.29 3.00 11.25
C PHE A 17 -17.95 3.57 12.53
N GLY A 18 -18.81 4.58 12.36
CA GLY A 18 -19.69 5.09 13.41
C GLY A 18 -20.79 4.11 13.82
N THR A 19 -21.91 4.61 14.33
CA THR A 19 -23.06 3.76 14.68
C THR A 19 -23.65 3.10 13.44
N PHE A 20 -23.59 1.77 13.36
CA PHE A 20 -24.13 1.00 12.25
C PHE A 20 -25.65 1.24 12.11
N GLN A 21 -26.05 1.78 10.97
CA GLN A 21 -27.46 2.05 10.65
C GLN A 21 -28.08 0.80 10.03
N GLU A 22 -28.64 -0.08 10.86
CA GLU A 22 -29.19 -1.38 10.42
C GLU A 22 -30.24 -1.21 9.32
N ASP A 23 -31.25 -0.38 9.53
CA ASP A 23 -32.37 -0.21 8.58
C ASP A 23 -31.94 0.41 7.25
N ALA A 24 -31.07 1.43 7.30
CA ALA A 24 -30.56 2.09 6.10
C ALA A 24 -29.68 1.13 5.27
N THR A 25 -28.82 0.36 5.94
CA THR A 25 -27.94 -0.61 5.28
C THR A 25 -28.74 -1.77 4.71
N ALA A 26 -29.74 -2.26 5.44
CA ALA A 26 -30.64 -3.31 4.95
C ALA A 26 -31.39 -2.84 3.69
N THR A 27 -31.94 -1.61 3.71
CA THR A 27 -32.63 -1.01 2.56
C THR A 27 -31.71 -0.87 1.35
N ALA A 28 -30.48 -0.36 1.53
CA ALA A 28 -29.52 -0.19 0.45
C ALA A 28 -29.08 -1.51 -0.20
N LEU A 29 -29.01 -2.59 0.58
CA LEU A 29 -28.66 -3.92 0.09
C LEU A 29 -29.85 -4.73 -0.42
N GLY A 30 -31.09 -4.21 -0.29
CA GLY A 30 -32.31 -4.97 -0.57
C GLY A 30 -32.53 -6.14 0.39
N HIS A 31 -31.99 -6.05 1.60
CA HIS A 31 -32.17 -7.02 2.68
C HIS A 31 -33.33 -6.61 3.61
N ILE A 32 -34.05 -7.59 4.14
CA ILE A 32 -35.09 -7.38 5.15
C ILE A 32 -34.49 -7.72 6.52
N VAL A 33 -34.46 -6.77 7.43
CA VAL A 33 -33.92 -6.97 8.80
C VAL A 33 -34.64 -8.14 9.46
N GLY A 34 -33.86 -9.07 10.02
CA GLY A 34 -34.39 -10.29 10.68
C GLY A 34 -34.78 -11.43 9.72
N GLN A 35 -34.59 -11.28 8.41
CA GLN A 35 -34.83 -12.37 7.46
C GLN A 35 -33.85 -13.53 7.69
N THR A 36 -34.40 -14.74 7.85
CA THR A 36 -33.64 -15.97 8.05
C THR A 36 -33.66 -16.86 6.80
N ASP A 37 -32.82 -17.90 6.76
CA ASP A 37 -32.84 -18.87 5.66
C ASP A 37 -34.16 -19.64 5.63
N GLU A 38 -34.79 -19.86 6.77
CA GLU A 38 -36.14 -20.45 6.87
C GLU A 38 -37.18 -19.54 6.21
N GLY A 39 -37.11 -18.22 6.43
CA GLY A 39 -38.00 -17.26 5.79
C GLY A 39 -37.82 -17.20 4.27
N ILE A 40 -36.57 -17.26 3.79
CA ILE A 40 -36.27 -17.31 2.35
C ILE A 40 -36.77 -18.62 1.73
N LEU A 41 -36.52 -19.75 2.40
CA LEU A 41 -36.99 -21.06 1.94
C LEU A 41 -38.53 -21.13 1.92
N ALA A 42 -39.20 -20.56 2.92
CA ALA A 42 -40.66 -20.48 2.96
C ALA A 42 -41.23 -19.67 1.78
N ALA A 43 -40.56 -18.58 1.36
CA ALA A 43 -40.94 -17.82 0.18
C ALA A 43 -40.77 -18.62 -1.12
N VAL A 44 -39.67 -19.39 -1.26
CA VAL A 44 -39.47 -20.30 -2.39
C VAL A 44 -40.59 -21.35 -2.45
N MET A 45 -40.93 -21.92 -1.30
CA MET A 45 -41.93 -22.98 -1.15
C MET A 45 -43.38 -22.47 -1.08
N GLN A 46 -43.64 -21.17 -1.27
CA GLN A 46 -44.97 -20.60 -1.10
C GLN A 46 -46.01 -21.24 -2.03
N GLY A 47 -46.99 -21.97 -1.47
CA GLY A 47 -47.98 -22.69 -2.27
C GLY A 47 -47.47 -24.01 -2.89
N VAL A 48 -46.28 -24.47 -2.49
CA VAL A 48 -45.72 -25.76 -2.87
C VAL A 48 -45.49 -26.59 -1.61
N SER A 49 -46.29 -27.63 -1.40
CA SER A 49 -46.10 -28.53 -0.27
C SER A 49 -44.90 -29.45 -0.46
N ASP A 50 -44.36 -29.98 0.63
CA ASP A 50 -43.32 -31.01 0.54
C ASP A 50 -43.77 -32.25 -0.24
N ASP A 51 -45.05 -32.60 -0.15
CA ASP A 51 -45.62 -33.70 -0.93
C ASP A 51 -45.61 -33.40 -2.44
N ALA A 52 -45.77 -32.13 -2.83
CA ALA A 52 -45.66 -31.74 -4.23
C ALA A 52 -44.22 -31.87 -4.75
N ILE A 53 -43.22 -31.56 -3.93
CA ILE A 53 -41.81 -31.77 -4.28
C ILE A 53 -41.46 -33.27 -4.31
N ASP A 54 -42.05 -34.08 -3.43
CA ASP A 54 -41.85 -35.55 -3.48
C ASP A 54 -42.50 -36.16 -4.73
N ARG A 55 -43.66 -35.65 -5.15
CA ARG A 55 -44.27 -36.01 -6.44
C ARG A 55 -43.38 -35.59 -7.61
N LEU A 56 -42.75 -34.41 -7.55
CA LEU A 56 -41.79 -33.95 -8.55
C LEU A 56 -40.57 -34.90 -8.61
N ALA A 57 -40.04 -35.31 -7.45
CA ALA A 57 -38.94 -36.27 -7.38
C ALA A 57 -39.31 -37.62 -8.00
N ALA A 58 -40.50 -38.14 -7.69
CA ALA A 58 -41.01 -39.39 -8.24
C ALA A 58 -41.19 -39.32 -9.78
N ALA A 59 -41.78 -38.23 -10.28
CA ALA A 59 -41.96 -38.01 -11.72
C ALA A 59 -40.62 -37.92 -12.48
N MET A 60 -39.59 -37.32 -11.87
CA MET A 60 -38.25 -37.22 -12.45
C MET A 60 -37.46 -38.54 -12.39
N ALA A 61 -37.77 -39.43 -11.44
CA ALA A 61 -37.12 -40.74 -11.33
C ALA A 61 -37.43 -41.68 -12.51
N GLU A 62 -38.58 -41.47 -13.17
CA GLU A 62 -39.00 -42.22 -14.37
C GLU A 62 -38.32 -41.74 -15.67
N GLY A 63 -37.48 -40.69 -15.58
CA GLY A 63 -36.79 -40.08 -16.70
C GLY A 63 -35.43 -40.68 -17.06
N GLY A 64 -34.62 -39.90 -17.78
CA GLY A 64 -33.25 -40.29 -18.14
C GLY A 64 -32.27 -40.17 -16.97
N SER A 65 -31.00 -40.53 -17.18
CA SER A 65 -29.98 -40.52 -16.11
C SER A 65 -29.84 -39.18 -15.37
N LYS A 66 -29.97 -38.05 -16.10
CA LYS A 66 -29.94 -36.70 -15.51
C LYS A 66 -31.16 -36.40 -14.63
N ASP A 67 -32.33 -36.89 -15.01
CA ASP A 67 -33.58 -36.70 -14.25
C ASP A 67 -33.56 -37.55 -12.97
N GLN A 68 -33.03 -38.78 -13.06
CA GLN A 68 -32.81 -39.66 -11.91
C GLN A 68 -31.83 -39.06 -10.89
N MET A 69 -30.70 -38.50 -11.36
CA MET A 69 -29.76 -37.80 -10.48
C MET A 69 -30.40 -36.58 -9.80
N PHE A 70 -31.29 -35.86 -10.49
CA PHE A 70 -32.05 -34.75 -9.91
C PHE A 70 -33.02 -35.26 -8.83
N ALA A 71 -33.76 -36.33 -9.13
CA ALA A 71 -34.71 -36.96 -8.20
C ALA A 71 -34.03 -37.43 -6.90
N THR A 72 -32.86 -38.06 -6.99
CA THR A 72 -32.09 -38.49 -5.82
C THR A 72 -31.66 -37.29 -4.97
N LYS A 73 -31.16 -36.22 -5.61
CA LYS A 73 -30.71 -35.01 -4.91
C LYS A 73 -31.86 -34.29 -4.19
N ILE A 74 -32.98 -34.07 -4.87
CA ILE A 74 -34.12 -33.36 -4.28
C ILE A 74 -34.88 -34.20 -3.24
N GLY A 75 -34.85 -35.54 -3.35
CA GLY A 75 -35.41 -36.45 -2.35
C GLY A 75 -34.67 -36.40 -1.01
N GLY A 76 -33.36 -36.11 -1.02
CA GLY A 76 -32.55 -35.97 0.19
C GLY A 76 -32.76 -34.69 1.00
N ARG A 77 -33.63 -33.77 0.55
CA ARG A 77 -33.79 -32.44 1.17
C ARG A 77 -34.37 -32.47 2.60
N ARG A 78 -35.19 -33.48 2.93
CA ARG A 78 -35.96 -33.53 4.20
C ARG A 78 -35.07 -33.64 5.44
N THR A 79 -33.82 -34.06 5.29
CA THR A 79 -32.84 -34.22 6.38
C THR A 79 -31.85 -33.06 6.48
N LEU A 80 -32.00 -32.02 5.65
CA LEU A 80 -31.06 -30.90 5.55
C LEU A 80 -31.57 -29.65 6.30
N SER A 81 -30.65 -28.77 6.70
CA SER A 81 -31.00 -27.45 7.23
C SER A 81 -31.58 -26.55 6.14
N ALA A 82 -32.31 -25.48 6.50
CA ALA A 82 -32.86 -24.55 5.50
C ALA A 82 -31.78 -23.96 4.57
N SER A 83 -30.59 -23.66 5.11
CA SER A 83 -29.46 -23.16 4.32
C SER A 83 -28.93 -24.19 3.32
N ASP A 84 -28.84 -25.46 3.74
CA ASP A 84 -28.38 -26.55 2.89
C ASP A 84 -29.39 -26.89 1.80
N VAL A 85 -30.70 -26.81 2.10
CA VAL A 85 -31.76 -26.96 1.10
C VAL A 85 -31.68 -25.84 0.05
N LEU A 86 -31.47 -24.59 0.47
CA LEU A 86 -31.29 -23.48 -0.46
C LEU A 86 -30.03 -23.66 -1.33
N ASN A 87 -28.91 -24.10 -0.77
CA ASN A 87 -27.69 -24.42 -1.53
C ASN A 87 -27.93 -25.54 -2.55
N LEU A 88 -28.65 -26.58 -2.13
CA LEU A 88 -29.05 -27.68 -3.00
C LEU A 88 -29.91 -27.17 -4.16
N TYR A 89 -30.97 -26.41 -3.88
CA TYR A 89 -31.86 -25.84 -4.90
C TYR A 89 -31.12 -24.91 -5.85
N GLU A 90 -30.23 -24.06 -5.34
CA GLU A 90 -29.36 -23.21 -6.15
C GLU A 90 -28.53 -24.03 -7.15
N SER A 91 -27.92 -25.12 -6.68
CA SER A 91 -27.11 -26.02 -7.52
C SER A 91 -27.92 -26.76 -8.60
N LEU A 92 -29.22 -26.96 -8.36
CA LEU A 92 -30.14 -27.68 -9.25
C LEU A 92 -30.77 -26.75 -10.29
N TYR A 93 -31.19 -25.55 -9.88
CA TYR A 93 -31.99 -24.63 -10.69
C TYR A 93 -31.16 -23.51 -11.36
N LEU A 94 -30.01 -23.13 -10.79
CA LEU A 94 -29.21 -22.00 -11.26
C LEU A 94 -27.83 -22.40 -11.85
N THR A 95 -27.31 -21.57 -12.73
CA THR A 95 -25.94 -21.63 -13.26
C THR A 95 -24.92 -21.16 -12.21
N LYS A 96 -23.62 -21.26 -12.49
CA LYS A 96 -22.58 -20.72 -11.58
C LYS A 96 -22.67 -19.20 -11.47
N GLU A 97 -23.15 -18.57 -12.52
CA GLU A 97 -23.36 -17.13 -12.66
C GLU A 97 -24.67 -16.67 -11.99
N GLY A 98 -25.48 -17.60 -11.45
CA GLY A 98 -26.71 -17.27 -10.72
C GLY A 98 -27.95 -17.04 -11.58
N THR A 99 -27.87 -17.33 -12.88
CA THR A 99 -29.02 -17.26 -13.81
C THR A 99 -29.77 -18.58 -13.86
N ALA A 100 -31.07 -18.55 -14.20
CA ALA A 100 -31.87 -19.77 -14.34
C ALA A 100 -31.28 -20.69 -15.41
N ARG A 101 -31.20 -22.00 -15.12
CA ARG A 101 -30.70 -22.98 -16.09
C ARG A 101 -31.68 -23.12 -17.26
N ALA A 102 -31.15 -22.93 -18.48
CA ALA A 102 -31.89 -23.16 -19.71
C ALA A 102 -32.39 -24.61 -19.82
N ALA A 103 -33.60 -24.78 -20.35
CA ALA A 103 -34.23 -26.09 -20.58
C ALA A 103 -33.62 -26.85 -21.78
N ARG A 104 -32.30 -27.12 -21.74
CA ARG A 104 -31.56 -27.85 -22.79
C ARG A 104 -31.85 -29.35 -22.73
N GLY A 105 -33.09 -29.73 -23.04
CA GLY A 105 -33.54 -31.14 -23.01
C GLY A 105 -33.67 -31.72 -21.59
N PHE A 106 -33.82 -30.87 -20.59
CA PHE A 106 -34.02 -31.22 -19.19
C PHE A 106 -35.21 -30.42 -18.62
N PRO A 107 -36.26 -31.06 -18.09
CA PRO A 107 -36.49 -32.51 -18.02
C PRO A 107 -36.58 -33.21 -19.39
N THR A 108 -36.38 -34.53 -19.42
CA THR A 108 -36.49 -35.30 -20.68
C THR A 108 -37.92 -35.30 -21.25
N LYS A 109 -38.04 -35.45 -22.58
CA LYS A 109 -39.35 -35.45 -23.29
C LYS A 109 -40.31 -36.55 -22.79
N SER A 110 -39.80 -37.68 -22.30
CA SER A 110 -40.61 -38.76 -21.73
C SER A 110 -41.31 -38.30 -20.46
N VAL A 111 -40.58 -37.66 -19.54
CA VAL A 111 -41.14 -37.13 -18.28
C VAL A 111 -42.19 -36.06 -18.57
N LEU A 112 -41.91 -35.14 -19.51
CA LEU A 112 -42.84 -34.06 -19.86
C LEU A 112 -44.12 -34.56 -20.54
N LYS A 113 -44.06 -35.68 -21.27
CA LYS A 113 -45.25 -36.29 -21.89
C LYS A 113 -46.15 -36.95 -20.84
N THR A 114 -45.56 -37.62 -19.85
CA THR A 114 -46.30 -38.30 -18.78
C THR A 114 -46.80 -37.33 -17.72
N ASN A 115 -46.02 -36.27 -17.43
CA ASN A 115 -46.30 -35.31 -16.37
C ASN A 115 -46.11 -33.85 -16.86
N PRO A 116 -47.07 -33.27 -17.62
CA PRO A 116 -46.94 -31.93 -18.19
C PRO A 116 -46.76 -30.80 -17.15
N TRP A 117 -47.30 -30.98 -15.94
CA TRP A 117 -47.22 -30.03 -14.83
C TRP A 117 -45.79 -29.82 -14.30
N VAL A 118 -44.87 -30.76 -14.56
CA VAL A 118 -43.47 -30.69 -14.11
C VAL A 118 -42.75 -29.48 -14.68
N ALA A 119 -43.01 -29.13 -15.95
CA ALA A 119 -42.37 -27.98 -16.59
C ALA A 119 -42.75 -26.67 -15.90
N GLU A 120 -44.04 -26.45 -15.67
CA GLU A 120 -44.56 -25.24 -15.02
C GLU A 120 -44.07 -25.12 -13.57
N MET A 121 -44.11 -26.22 -12.82
CA MET A 121 -43.62 -26.25 -11.44
C MET A 121 -42.12 -25.96 -11.35
N MET A 122 -41.31 -26.55 -12.24
CA MET A 122 -39.87 -26.29 -12.27
C MET A 122 -39.55 -24.87 -12.67
N GLU A 123 -40.25 -24.29 -13.63
CA GLU A 123 -40.02 -22.90 -14.04
C GLU A 123 -40.39 -21.94 -12.91
N SER A 124 -41.52 -22.15 -12.24
CA SER A 124 -41.90 -21.36 -11.06
C SER A 124 -40.86 -21.45 -9.93
N LEU A 125 -40.32 -22.65 -9.66
CA LEU A 125 -39.27 -22.83 -8.65
C LEU A 125 -37.95 -22.18 -9.08
N LYS A 126 -37.59 -22.18 -10.37
CA LYS A 126 -36.40 -21.47 -10.87
C LYS A 126 -36.52 -19.96 -10.65
N ASP A 127 -37.65 -19.36 -11.04
CA ASP A 127 -37.86 -17.92 -10.91
C ASP A 127 -37.79 -17.49 -9.44
N ARG A 128 -38.42 -18.25 -8.55
CA ARG A 128 -38.33 -18.01 -7.11
C ARG A 128 -36.93 -18.22 -6.56
N MET A 129 -36.18 -19.18 -7.09
CA MET A 129 -34.80 -19.43 -6.67
C MET A 129 -33.85 -18.29 -7.10
N VAL A 130 -34.09 -17.63 -8.24
CA VAL A 130 -33.34 -16.42 -8.62
C VAL A 130 -33.56 -15.31 -7.60
N ILE A 131 -34.81 -15.07 -7.20
CA ILE A 131 -35.16 -14.09 -6.16
C ILE A 131 -34.51 -14.46 -4.82
N ALA A 132 -34.62 -15.72 -4.41
CA ALA A 132 -34.04 -16.22 -3.18
C ALA A 132 -32.51 -16.10 -3.17
N ARG A 133 -31.82 -16.38 -4.28
CA ARG A 133 -30.37 -16.17 -4.39
C ARG A 133 -29.99 -14.72 -4.10
N ASN A 134 -30.70 -13.76 -4.69
CA ASN A 134 -30.45 -12.34 -4.46
C ASN A 134 -30.70 -11.95 -2.99
N GLN A 135 -31.78 -12.46 -2.38
CA GLN A 135 -32.05 -12.25 -0.95
C GLN A 135 -30.95 -12.83 -0.05
N ARG A 136 -30.42 -14.01 -0.38
CA ARG A 136 -29.29 -14.62 0.34
C ARG A 136 -28.01 -13.82 0.19
N LEU A 137 -27.69 -13.35 -1.02
CA LEU A 137 -26.54 -12.49 -1.26
C LEU A 137 -26.66 -11.16 -0.51
N ALA A 138 -27.84 -10.54 -0.50
CA ALA A 138 -28.13 -9.34 0.26
C ALA A 138 -27.95 -9.56 1.78
N ARG A 139 -28.48 -10.66 2.32
CA ARG A 139 -28.28 -11.06 3.72
C ARG A 139 -26.82 -11.31 4.06
N LEU A 140 -26.08 -12.01 3.20
CA LEU A 140 -24.65 -12.26 3.41
C LEU A 140 -23.84 -10.96 3.39
N ALA A 141 -24.13 -10.05 2.46
CA ALA A 141 -23.51 -8.74 2.40
C ALA A 141 -23.83 -7.92 3.67
N PHE A 142 -25.09 -7.93 4.12
CA PHE A 142 -25.52 -7.27 5.35
C PHE A 142 -24.79 -7.81 6.59
N ASN A 143 -24.76 -9.13 6.76
CA ASN A 143 -24.07 -9.77 7.89
C ASN A 143 -22.57 -9.49 7.88
N ARG A 144 -21.94 -9.48 6.71
CA ARG A 144 -20.52 -9.11 6.57
C ARG A 144 -20.28 -7.65 6.91
N ALA A 145 -21.14 -6.74 6.47
CA ALA A 145 -21.06 -5.32 6.82
C ALA A 145 -21.22 -5.12 8.33
N LEU A 146 -22.23 -5.75 8.95
CA LEU A 146 -22.44 -5.70 10.39
C LEU A 146 -21.23 -6.23 11.16
N ALA A 147 -20.73 -7.42 10.80
CA ALA A 147 -19.56 -8.02 11.44
C ALA A 147 -18.31 -7.11 11.31
N LEU A 148 -18.10 -6.52 10.13
CA LEU A 148 -17.01 -5.56 9.90
C LEU A 148 -17.16 -4.32 10.79
N HIS A 149 -18.34 -3.73 10.91
CA HIS A 149 -18.56 -2.55 11.76
C HIS A 149 -18.37 -2.86 13.25
N VAL A 150 -18.86 -4.01 13.72
CA VAL A 150 -18.67 -4.44 15.11
C VAL A 150 -17.18 -4.62 15.41
N PHE A 151 -16.44 -5.30 14.53
CA PHE A 151 -15.00 -5.48 14.67
C PHE A 151 -14.25 -4.15 14.61
N ALA A 152 -14.51 -3.34 13.58
CA ALA A 152 -13.82 -2.06 13.35
C ALA A 152 -13.97 -1.12 14.55
N ARG A 153 -15.17 -1.02 15.13
CA ARG A 153 -15.41 -0.14 16.28
C ARG A 153 -14.59 -0.54 17.51
N GLU A 154 -14.53 -1.85 17.81
CA GLU A 154 -13.73 -2.35 18.92
C GLU A 154 -12.22 -2.17 18.66
N PHE A 155 -11.79 -2.45 17.43
CA PHE A 155 -10.40 -2.25 17.01
C PHE A 155 -9.97 -0.79 17.12
N LEU A 156 -10.75 0.15 16.54
CA LEU A 156 -10.46 1.59 16.58
C LEU A 156 -10.40 2.10 18.02
N THR A 157 -11.31 1.63 18.89
CA THR A 157 -11.30 1.99 20.32
C THR A 157 -10.01 1.56 21.00
N ARG A 158 -9.58 0.31 20.80
CA ARG A 158 -8.31 -0.20 21.38
C ARG A 158 -7.09 0.47 20.79
N TYR A 159 -7.11 0.76 19.48
CA TYR A 159 -6.04 1.46 18.78
C TYR A 159 -5.84 2.85 19.38
N ASP A 160 -6.92 3.64 19.53
CA ASP A 160 -6.85 4.97 20.13
C ASP A 160 -6.42 4.93 21.61
N GLN A 161 -6.91 3.96 22.39
CA GLN A 161 -6.47 3.76 23.78
C GLN A 161 -4.98 3.43 23.89
N ARG A 162 -4.47 2.56 23.02
CA ARG A 162 -3.06 2.18 23.00
C ARG A 162 -2.18 3.37 22.61
N LYS A 163 -2.58 4.12 21.56
CA LYS A 163 -1.89 5.36 21.17
C LYS A 163 -1.84 6.37 22.32
N ALA A 164 -2.98 6.60 22.97
CA ALA A 164 -3.08 7.51 24.11
C ALA A 164 -2.21 7.08 25.29
N GLY A 165 -2.20 5.78 25.63
CA GLY A 165 -1.35 5.23 26.70
C GLY A 165 0.16 5.36 26.43
N LEU A 166 0.55 5.48 25.16
CA LEU A 166 1.93 5.74 24.74
C LEU A 166 2.25 7.25 24.62
N GLY A 167 1.25 8.13 24.75
CA GLY A 167 1.43 9.57 24.53
C GLY A 167 1.78 9.93 23.08
N LYS A 168 1.42 9.09 22.11
CA LYS A 168 1.76 9.29 20.68
C LYS A 168 0.55 9.80 19.89
N LEU A 169 0.83 10.56 18.83
CA LEU A 169 -0.13 11.02 17.82
C LEU A 169 0.36 10.57 16.44
N ASP A 170 -0.55 10.08 15.60
CA ASP A 170 -0.26 9.87 14.18
C ASP A 170 -0.55 11.12 13.33
N PHE A 171 -0.19 11.11 12.05
CA PHE A 171 -0.36 12.29 11.17
C PHE A 171 -1.84 12.72 11.04
N GLU A 172 -2.76 11.76 11.03
CA GLU A 172 -4.19 12.05 10.96
C GLU A 172 -4.67 12.67 12.28
N ASP A 173 -4.21 12.14 13.42
CA ASP A 173 -4.50 12.71 14.74
C ASP A 173 -4.04 14.16 14.85
N LEU A 174 -2.89 14.52 14.27
CA LEU A 174 -2.42 15.91 14.28
C LEU A 174 -3.42 16.84 13.59
N ILE A 175 -3.95 16.44 12.43
CA ILE A 175 -4.95 17.22 11.68
C ILE A 175 -6.25 17.28 12.48
N GLN A 176 -6.81 16.13 12.85
CA GLN A 176 -8.12 16.07 13.50
C GLN A 176 -8.13 16.70 14.89
N LYS A 177 -7.07 16.55 15.67
CA LYS A 177 -6.97 17.17 17.00
C LYS A 177 -6.72 18.67 16.89
N ALA A 178 -5.91 19.13 15.92
CA ALA A 178 -5.75 20.56 15.67
C ALA A 178 -7.08 21.20 15.27
N ARG A 179 -7.81 20.58 14.34
CA ARG A 179 -9.18 20.97 13.98
C ARG A 179 -10.10 21.00 15.20
N SER A 180 -10.18 19.91 15.96
CA SER A 180 -11.04 19.80 17.15
C SER A 180 -10.69 20.82 18.24
N LEU A 181 -9.40 21.18 18.35
CA LEU A 181 -8.93 22.21 19.27
C LEU A 181 -9.40 23.60 18.84
N LEU A 182 -9.31 23.90 17.54
CA LEU A 182 -9.70 25.17 16.96
C LEU A 182 -11.23 25.35 16.87
N GLU A 183 -12.00 24.27 16.68
CA GLU A 183 -13.48 24.34 16.70
C GLU A 183 -14.03 24.74 18.08
N ARG A 184 -13.24 24.56 19.15
CA ARG A 184 -13.60 25.02 20.50
C ARG A 184 -13.24 26.50 20.61
N SER A 185 -14.26 27.36 20.47
CA SER A 185 -14.13 28.83 20.42
C SER A 185 -13.26 29.46 21.51
N ASN A 186 -13.28 28.92 22.74
CA ASN A 186 -12.44 29.41 23.83
C ASN A 186 -10.95 29.04 23.68
N MET A 187 -10.64 27.92 23.02
CA MET A 187 -9.28 27.44 22.80
C MET A 187 -8.65 28.08 21.57
N ALA A 188 -9.43 28.36 20.51
CA ALA A 188 -8.95 29.07 19.32
C ALA A 188 -8.35 30.44 19.67
N ALA A 189 -9.10 31.24 20.44
CA ALA A 189 -8.64 32.54 20.92
C ALA A 189 -7.37 32.44 21.79
N TRP A 190 -7.26 31.39 22.63
CA TRP A 190 -6.06 31.13 23.43
C TRP A 190 -4.85 30.72 22.58
N VAL A 191 -5.04 29.86 21.57
CA VAL A 191 -3.99 29.46 20.63
C VAL A 191 -3.47 30.69 19.88
N LEU A 192 -4.36 31.52 19.33
CA LEU A 192 -3.98 32.75 18.64
C LEU A 192 -3.30 33.77 19.56
N TYR A 193 -3.73 33.86 20.81
CA TYR A 193 -3.06 34.67 21.83
C TYR A 193 -1.63 34.17 22.11
N ARG A 194 -1.43 32.85 22.24
CA ARG A 194 -0.12 32.23 22.47
C ARG A 194 0.85 32.37 21.30
N LEU A 195 0.36 32.63 20.10
CA LEU A 195 1.16 32.94 18.91
C LEU A 195 1.59 34.44 18.87
N ASP A 196 1.75 35.09 20.03
CA ASP A 196 2.15 36.50 20.18
C ASP A 196 1.33 37.51 19.33
N GLY A 197 0.02 37.26 19.29
CA GLY A 197 -1.00 38.18 18.81
C GLY A 197 -1.58 37.89 17.42
N GLY A 198 -1.42 36.65 16.97
CA GLY A 198 -2.23 36.10 15.88
C GLY A 198 -1.48 36.00 14.55
N ILE A 199 -2.17 35.42 13.57
CA ILE A 199 -1.69 35.24 12.21
C ILE A 199 -2.20 36.43 11.40
N ASP A 200 -1.32 37.15 10.72
CA ASP A 200 -1.72 38.28 9.87
C ASP A 200 -1.98 37.82 8.42
N HIS A 201 -1.21 36.85 7.95
CA HIS A 201 -1.29 36.35 6.59
C HIS A 201 -1.35 34.83 6.58
N ILE A 202 -2.36 34.27 5.92
CA ILE A 202 -2.46 32.83 5.64
C ILE A 202 -2.12 32.62 4.18
N LEU A 203 -1.07 31.83 3.93
CA LEU A 203 -0.65 31.43 2.60
C LEU A 203 -0.84 29.92 2.46
N VAL A 204 -1.63 29.51 1.47
CA VAL A 204 -1.89 28.10 1.15
C VAL A 204 -1.39 27.85 -0.26
N ASP A 205 -0.39 26.98 -0.37
CA ASP A 205 0.13 26.48 -1.64
C ASP A 205 -0.39 25.06 -1.90
N GLU A 206 -0.40 24.62 -3.16
CA GLU A 206 -0.95 23.32 -3.58
C GLU A 206 -2.36 23.05 -3.02
N ALA A 207 -3.20 24.08 -3.03
CA ALA A 207 -4.51 24.06 -2.39
C ALA A 207 -5.45 22.96 -2.93
N GLN A 208 -5.22 22.47 -4.14
CA GLN A 208 -5.96 21.34 -4.72
C GLN A 208 -5.74 20.02 -3.97
N ASP A 209 -4.61 19.87 -3.28
CA ASP A 209 -4.23 18.65 -2.55
C ASP A 209 -4.62 18.70 -1.06
N THR A 210 -5.36 19.74 -0.66
CA THR A 210 -5.80 19.96 0.72
C THR A 210 -7.08 19.17 1.02
N SER A 211 -7.08 18.43 2.13
CA SER A 211 -8.25 17.65 2.57
C SER A 211 -9.34 18.54 3.22
N PRO A 212 -10.61 18.11 3.28
CA PRO A 212 -11.67 18.87 3.93
C PRO A 212 -11.36 19.27 5.39
N ALA A 213 -10.71 18.39 6.15
CA ALA A 213 -10.34 18.69 7.54
C ALA A 213 -9.25 19.76 7.66
N GLN A 214 -8.30 19.80 6.70
CA GLN A 214 -7.30 20.86 6.63
C GLN A 214 -7.93 22.19 6.20
N TRP A 215 -8.88 22.16 5.26
CA TRP A 215 -9.67 23.34 4.89
C TRP A 215 -10.46 23.90 6.05
N ASP A 216 -11.02 23.05 6.91
CA ASP A 216 -11.69 23.50 8.14
C ASP A 216 -10.75 24.24 9.09
N ILE A 217 -9.51 23.78 9.24
CA ILE A 217 -8.49 24.49 10.03
C ILE A 217 -8.22 25.88 9.45
N VAL A 218 -7.98 25.97 8.14
CA VAL A 218 -7.74 27.25 7.44
C VAL A 218 -8.93 28.18 7.61
N ARG A 219 -10.16 27.66 7.48
CA ARG A 219 -11.40 28.41 7.66
C ARG A 219 -11.51 28.99 9.06
N ILE A 220 -11.30 28.19 10.11
CA ILE A 220 -11.42 28.64 11.50
C ILE A 220 -10.39 29.73 11.81
N LEU A 221 -9.15 29.57 11.35
CA LEU A 221 -8.10 30.58 11.52
C LEU A 221 -8.47 31.89 10.80
N ALA A 222 -9.06 31.81 9.62
CA ALA A 222 -9.52 32.98 8.86
C ALA A 222 -10.79 33.63 9.45
N GLU A 223 -11.66 32.89 10.14
CA GLU A 223 -12.84 33.45 10.82
C GLU A 223 -12.45 34.37 11.99
N GLU A 224 -11.42 33.98 12.74
CA GLU A 224 -10.85 34.81 13.83
C GLU A 224 -10.28 36.14 13.32
N PHE A 225 -9.98 36.26 12.01
CA PHE A 225 -9.58 37.53 11.42
C PHE A 225 -10.67 38.60 11.55
N HIS A 226 -11.94 38.17 11.55
CA HIS A 226 -13.12 39.02 11.52
C HIS A 226 -13.74 39.23 12.91
N ALA A 227 -13.54 38.30 13.86
CA ALA A 227 -14.09 38.35 15.20
C ALA A 227 -13.34 39.32 16.15
N GLY A 228 -12.06 39.59 15.87
CA GLY A 228 -11.21 40.49 16.65
C GLY A 228 -11.06 41.87 16.02
N ILE A 229 -11.97 42.80 16.31
CA ILE A 229 -11.67 44.24 16.25
C ILE A 229 -10.79 44.53 17.47
N GLY A 230 -9.50 44.23 17.38
CA GLY A 230 -8.54 44.47 18.45
C GLY A 230 -7.32 45.20 17.91
N ASP A 231 -7.15 46.46 18.33
CA ASP A 231 -5.95 47.32 18.49
C ASP A 231 -4.71 47.19 17.57
N ARG A 232 -4.73 46.35 16.53
CA ARG A 232 -3.65 46.16 15.55
C ARG A 232 -4.11 46.74 14.21
N GLU A 233 -3.37 47.73 13.71
CA GLU A 233 -3.67 48.47 12.47
C GLU A 233 -3.37 47.69 11.17
N ALA A 234 -2.78 46.49 11.25
CA ALA A 234 -2.32 45.76 10.07
C ALA A 234 -3.46 44.98 9.36
N PRO A 235 -3.55 45.03 8.02
CA PRO A 235 -4.55 44.29 7.26
C PRO A 235 -4.24 42.79 7.26
N ARG A 236 -5.24 41.97 7.62
CA ARG A 236 -5.14 40.51 7.57
C ARG A 236 -5.52 40.00 6.18
N THR A 237 -4.76 39.04 5.63
CA THR A 237 -4.99 38.54 4.27
C THR A 237 -4.93 37.03 4.16
N VAL A 238 -5.65 36.48 3.18
CA VAL A 238 -5.55 35.08 2.78
C VAL A 238 -5.12 35.02 1.32
N PHE A 239 -4.10 34.22 1.03
CA PHE A 239 -3.58 33.98 -0.32
C PHE A 239 -3.53 32.49 -0.58
N VAL A 240 -4.18 32.05 -1.65
CA VAL A 240 -4.34 30.63 -1.98
C VAL A 240 -3.90 30.42 -3.42
N VAL A 241 -3.01 29.48 -3.64
CA VAL A 241 -2.52 29.06 -4.95
C VAL A 241 -2.78 27.57 -5.11
N GLY A 242 -3.25 27.17 -6.29
CA GLY A 242 -3.47 25.78 -6.64
C GLY A 242 -3.92 25.63 -8.08
N ASP A 243 -3.83 24.39 -8.58
CA ASP A 243 -4.28 23.99 -9.90
C ASP A 243 -5.08 22.69 -9.77
N GLU A 244 -6.40 22.76 -9.95
CA GLU A 244 -7.28 21.58 -9.87
C GLU A 244 -6.84 20.47 -10.84
N LYS A 245 -6.22 20.82 -11.98
CA LYS A 245 -5.70 19.87 -12.97
C LYS A 245 -4.54 19.01 -12.44
N GLN A 246 -3.90 19.43 -11.34
CA GLN A 246 -2.74 18.77 -10.72
C GLN A 246 -3.10 17.97 -9.46
N SER A 247 -4.38 17.90 -9.08
CA SER A 247 -4.79 17.10 -7.92
C SER A 247 -4.58 15.60 -8.19
N ILE A 248 -3.55 15.04 -7.57
CA ILE A 248 -3.19 13.61 -7.69
C ILE A 248 -3.22 12.87 -6.34
N TYR A 249 -3.58 13.55 -5.24
CA TYR A 249 -3.58 13.00 -3.89
C TYR A 249 -4.96 12.63 -3.33
N SER A 250 -5.94 12.33 -4.20
CA SER A 250 -7.28 11.91 -3.78
C SER A 250 -7.29 10.66 -2.88
N PHE A 251 -6.31 9.77 -3.05
CA PHE A 251 -6.10 8.61 -2.18
C PHE A 251 -5.70 8.95 -0.73
N GLN A 252 -5.26 10.18 -0.47
CA GLN A 252 -4.99 10.73 0.86
C GLN A 252 -6.15 11.60 1.38
N GLY A 253 -7.27 11.66 0.66
CA GLY A 253 -8.44 12.44 1.05
C GLY A 253 -8.44 13.89 0.58
N ALA A 254 -7.54 14.27 -0.34
CA ALA A 254 -7.62 15.55 -1.05
C ALA A 254 -8.92 15.60 -1.87
N ASP A 255 -9.61 16.75 -1.82
CA ASP A 255 -10.86 16.97 -2.56
C ASP A 255 -10.78 18.28 -3.36
N PRO A 256 -10.59 18.20 -4.70
CA PRO A 256 -10.61 19.37 -5.57
C PRO A 256 -11.88 20.19 -5.46
N LYS A 257 -13.03 19.56 -5.17
CA LYS A 257 -14.29 20.28 -5.00
C LYS A 257 -14.28 21.16 -3.75
N ALA A 258 -13.53 20.78 -2.72
CA ALA A 258 -13.36 21.59 -1.52
C ALA A 258 -12.60 22.89 -1.82
N PHE A 259 -11.63 22.87 -2.75
CA PHE A 259 -10.96 24.09 -3.22
C PHE A 259 -11.95 25.07 -3.88
N GLY A 260 -12.79 24.57 -4.81
CA GLY A 260 -13.85 25.37 -5.43
C GLY A 260 -14.88 25.89 -4.42
N ALA A 261 -15.30 25.07 -3.45
CA ALA A 261 -16.21 25.48 -2.38
C ALA A 261 -15.60 26.55 -1.47
N MET A 262 -14.32 26.43 -1.14
CA MET A 262 -13.62 27.40 -0.31
C MET A 262 -13.46 28.76 -1.02
N ARG A 263 -13.25 28.75 -2.34
CA ARG A 263 -13.27 29.98 -3.16
C ARG A 263 -14.59 30.73 -3.01
N VAL A 264 -15.73 30.03 -3.09
CA VAL A 264 -17.06 30.62 -2.87
C VAL A 264 -17.19 31.14 -1.44
N TRP A 265 -16.78 30.35 -0.46
CA TRP A 265 -16.85 30.73 0.95
C TRP A 265 -16.05 32.02 1.26
N PHE A 266 -14.80 32.13 0.79
CA PHE A 266 -13.99 33.34 0.98
C PHE A 266 -14.58 34.55 0.25
N SER A 267 -15.13 34.37 -0.97
CA SER A 267 -15.81 35.43 -1.69
C SER A 267 -17.00 35.98 -0.91
N ASP A 268 -17.84 35.10 -0.36
CA ASP A 268 -18.99 35.49 0.45
C ASP A 268 -18.58 36.22 1.72
N ARG A 269 -17.52 35.76 2.41
CA ARG A 269 -17.00 36.41 3.62
C ARG A 269 -16.40 37.79 3.35
N LEU A 270 -15.55 37.93 2.33
CA LEU A 270 -14.96 39.22 1.97
C LEU A 270 -16.03 40.24 1.56
N SER A 271 -17.11 39.78 0.91
CA SER A 271 -18.23 40.65 0.54
C SER A 271 -18.93 41.28 1.77
N GLN A 272 -18.96 40.59 2.91
CA GLN A 272 -19.54 41.09 4.17
C GLN A 272 -18.74 42.26 4.77
N VAL A 273 -17.45 42.38 4.44
CA VAL A 273 -16.55 43.47 4.85
C VAL A 273 -16.22 44.43 3.70
N ALA A 274 -17.03 44.43 2.64
CA ALA A 274 -16.87 45.27 1.46
C ALA A 274 -15.50 45.14 0.76
N GLN A 275 -14.88 43.96 0.84
CA GLN A 275 -13.69 43.59 0.09
C GLN A 275 -14.04 42.58 -1.02
N ALA A 276 -13.29 42.59 -2.12
CA ALA A 276 -13.47 41.64 -3.20
C ALA A 276 -12.37 40.59 -3.18
N LEU A 277 -12.72 39.33 -3.48
CA LEU A 277 -11.74 38.29 -3.73
C LEU A 277 -11.05 38.56 -5.08
N HIS A 278 -9.73 38.73 -5.07
CA HIS A 278 -8.95 38.88 -6.29
C HIS A 278 -8.62 37.49 -6.87
N GLN A 279 -9.27 37.15 -7.99
CA GLN A 279 -8.99 35.93 -8.74
C GLN A 279 -8.10 36.26 -9.94
N THR A 280 -7.01 35.51 -10.13
CA THR A 280 -6.10 35.67 -11.26
C THR A 280 -5.65 34.31 -11.76
N GLU A 281 -5.65 34.11 -13.07
CA GLU A 281 -5.15 32.90 -13.71
C GLU A 281 -3.73 33.10 -14.23
N LEU A 282 -2.86 32.13 -13.94
CA LEU A 282 -1.47 32.13 -14.40
C LEU A 282 -1.33 31.20 -15.62
N LEU A 283 -1.64 31.72 -16.81
CA LEU A 283 -1.61 30.95 -18.07
C LEU A 283 -0.21 30.76 -18.65
N TYR A 284 0.78 31.51 -18.16
CA TYR A 284 2.11 31.56 -18.73
C TYR A 284 3.07 30.62 -18.00
N SER A 285 3.59 29.62 -18.72
CA SER A 285 4.63 28.71 -18.24
C SER A 285 6.02 29.28 -18.52
N PHE A 286 6.81 29.39 -17.46
CA PHE A 286 8.23 29.72 -17.50
C PHE A 286 9.13 28.47 -17.51
N ARG A 287 8.53 27.27 -17.34
CA ARG A 287 9.26 26.01 -17.13
C ARG A 287 9.44 25.19 -18.42
N SER A 288 8.44 25.19 -19.29
CA SER A 288 8.34 24.21 -20.38
C SER A 288 8.35 24.87 -21.75
N ALA A 289 9.05 24.22 -22.69
CA ALA A 289 9.07 24.61 -24.09
C ALA A 289 7.72 24.39 -24.78
N VAL A 290 7.46 25.17 -25.85
CA VAL A 290 6.21 25.10 -26.65
C VAL A 290 5.84 23.67 -27.06
N PRO A 291 6.76 22.82 -27.55
CA PRO A 291 6.39 21.46 -27.99
C PRO A 291 5.85 20.58 -26.86
N VAL A 292 6.32 20.76 -25.61
CA VAL A 292 5.84 20.00 -24.46
C VAL A 292 4.42 20.44 -24.10
N LEU A 293 4.19 21.75 -23.99
CA LEU A 293 2.87 22.31 -23.69
C LEU A 293 1.83 21.93 -24.76
N ALA A 294 2.21 21.99 -26.04
CA ALA A 294 1.32 21.63 -27.14
C ALA A 294 0.89 20.16 -27.14
N VAL A 295 1.73 19.24 -26.63
CA VAL A 295 1.34 17.84 -26.48
C VAL A 295 0.36 17.68 -25.32
N VAL A 296 0.63 18.34 -24.18
CA VAL A 296 -0.28 18.34 -23.02
C VAL A 296 -1.66 18.85 -23.42
N ASP A 297 -1.73 20.02 -24.08
CA ASP A 297 -3.00 20.63 -24.50
C ASP A 297 -3.79 19.76 -25.49
N LYS A 298 -3.10 18.99 -26.34
CA LYS A 298 -3.75 18.05 -27.27
C LYS A 298 -4.23 16.76 -26.60
N LEU A 299 -3.52 16.29 -25.59
CA LEU A 299 -3.83 15.02 -24.92
C LEU A 299 -5.14 15.10 -24.13
N PHE A 300 -5.41 16.24 -23.47
CA PHE A 300 -6.59 16.46 -22.65
C PHE A 300 -7.79 17.00 -23.45
N THR A 301 -8.16 16.27 -24.51
CA THR A 301 -9.35 16.56 -25.34
C THR A 301 -10.31 15.36 -25.39
N GLY A 302 -11.61 15.61 -25.61
CA GLY A 302 -12.64 14.54 -25.63
C GLY A 302 -12.81 13.88 -24.26
N ASP A 303 -12.91 12.54 -24.25
CA ASP A 303 -13.07 11.73 -23.03
C ASP A 303 -11.92 11.94 -22.02
N ALA A 304 -10.71 12.26 -22.50
CA ALA A 304 -9.56 12.54 -21.65
C ALA A 304 -9.70 13.85 -20.83
N ARG A 305 -10.71 14.68 -21.11
CA ARG A 305 -11.05 15.87 -20.32
C ARG A 305 -12.04 15.58 -19.19
N GLU A 306 -12.56 14.36 -19.09
CA GLU A 306 -13.52 14.00 -18.05
C GLU A 306 -12.91 14.24 -16.66
N GLY A 307 -13.50 15.18 -15.90
CA GLY A 307 -13.00 15.60 -14.58
C GLY A 307 -12.15 16.88 -14.54
N LEU A 308 -11.87 17.52 -15.68
CA LEU A 308 -11.15 18.80 -15.74
C LEU A 308 -12.11 19.96 -16.07
N GLU A 309 -12.19 20.95 -15.18
CA GLU A 309 -12.96 22.19 -15.39
C GLU A 309 -12.11 23.28 -16.07
N GLY A 310 -12.75 24.16 -16.85
CA GLY A 310 -12.07 25.29 -17.52
C GLY A 310 -11.26 24.93 -18.76
N ASP A 311 -10.83 25.94 -19.52
CA ASP A 311 -10.04 25.75 -20.74
C ASP A 311 -8.57 25.45 -20.43
N ILE A 312 -8.09 24.31 -20.94
CA ILE A 312 -6.69 23.90 -20.82
C ILE A 312 -5.91 24.58 -21.95
N LEU A 313 -5.42 25.77 -21.66
CA LEU A 313 -4.54 26.50 -22.57
C LEU A 313 -3.28 26.94 -21.83
N HIS A 314 -2.14 26.36 -22.18
CA HIS A 314 -0.85 26.77 -21.64
C HIS A 314 -0.10 27.64 -22.64
N ARG A 315 0.48 28.76 -22.18
CA ARG A 315 1.29 29.66 -23.02
C ARG A 315 2.74 29.62 -22.56
N ALA A 316 3.68 29.30 -23.45
CA ALA A 316 5.10 29.42 -23.11
C ALA A 316 5.50 30.91 -23.10
N VAL A 317 6.22 31.34 -22.06
CA VAL A 317 6.85 32.67 -22.03
C VAL A 317 8.04 32.72 -22.99
N HIS A 318 8.83 31.66 -23.02
CA HIS A 318 9.99 31.52 -23.89
C HIS A 318 9.62 30.71 -25.12
N SER A 319 9.09 31.38 -26.16
CA SER A 319 8.71 30.74 -27.43
C SER A 319 9.88 30.01 -28.11
N ASP A 320 11.09 30.53 -27.90
CA ASP A 320 12.30 30.06 -28.58
C ASP A 320 13.04 28.97 -27.78
N MET A 321 12.49 28.56 -26.63
CA MET A 321 13.08 27.48 -25.82
C MET A 321 13.04 26.17 -26.63
N PRO A 322 14.19 25.51 -26.84
CA PRO A 322 14.23 24.26 -27.57
C PRO A 322 13.49 23.17 -26.79
N GLY A 323 12.67 22.39 -27.49
CA GLY A 323 11.90 21.30 -26.90
C GLY A 323 11.58 20.23 -27.92
N ARG A 324 11.47 18.99 -27.45
CA ARG A 324 11.10 17.85 -28.29
C ARG A 324 10.34 16.84 -27.45
N VAL A 325 9.29 16.27 -28.03
CA VAL A 325 8.55 15.14 -27.45
C VAL A 325 8.68 13.98 -28.41
N GLU A 326 9.09 12.82 -27.88
CA GLU A 326 9.20 11.57 -28.64
C GLU A 326 8.22 10.55 -28.07
N LEU A 327 7.46 9.90 -28.95
CA LEU A 327 6.68 8.71 -28.60
C LEU A 327 7.44 7.48 -29.07
N TRP A 328 7.86 6.63 -28.14
CA TRP A 328 8.58 5.40 -28.45
C TRP A 328 7.59 4.29 -28.84
N PRO A 329 7.99 3.36 -29.73
CA PRO A 329 7.14 2.24 -30.11
C PRO A 329 6.85 1.31 -28.92
N PHE A 330 5.67 0.69 -28.91
CA PHE A 330 5.28 -0.26 -27.86
C PHE A 330 6.14 -1.52 -27.89
N VAL A 331 6.58 -1.97 -26.71
CA VAL A 331 7.22 -3.28 -26.55
C VAL A 331 6.13 -4.36 -26.42
N ILE A 332 5.99 -5.18 -27.45
CA ILE A 332 4.93 -6.20 -27.54
C ILE A 332 5.29 -7.41 -26.65
N LYS A 333 4.31 -7.90 -25.89
CA LYS A 333 4.46 -9.12 -25.09
C LYS A 333 4.52 -10.35 -26.01
N PRO A 334 5.52 -11.24 -25.85
CA PRO A 334 5.59 -12.46 -26.66
C PRO A 334 4.40 -13.39 -26.35
N GLU A 335 3.87 -14.06 -27.38
CA GLU A 335 2.76 -15.03 -27.25
C GLU A 335 3.16 -16.27 -26.43
N LYS A 336 4.44 -16.66 -26.51
CA LYS A 336 5.03 -17.73 -25.71
C LYS A 336 6.31 -17.20 -25.07
N PRO A 337 6.30 -16.84 -23.77
CA PRO A 337 7.52 -16.49 -23.07
C PRO A 337 8.44 -17.71 -23.02
N GLU A 338 9.75 -17.52 -23.26
CA GLU A 338 10.74 -18.57 -23.01
C GLU A 338 10.63 -19.03 -21.55
N GLU A 339 10.79 -20.32 -21.28
CA GLU A 339 10.86 -20.82 -19.90
C GLU A 339 12.25 -20.58 -19.33
N ASN A 340 12.32 -20.20 -18.05
CA ASN A 340 13.62 -20.13 -17.38
C ASN A 340 14.27 -21.52 -17.36
N PRO A 341 15.60 -21.59 -17.54
CA PRO A 341 16.35 -22.78 -17.20
C PRO A 341 15.98 -23.28 -15.79
N TRP A 342 15.77 -24.59 -15.66
CA TRP A 342 15.30 -25.24 -14.43
C TRP A 342 16.19 -25.02 -13.18
N TYR A 343 17.45 -24.61 -13.39
CA TYR A 343 18.42 -24.31 -12.33
C TYR A 343 18.36 -22.87 -11.84
N LEU A 344 17.59 -21.99 -12.48
CA LEU A 344 17.32 -20.65 -11.99
C LEU A 344 16.15 -20.67 -11.00
N PRO A 345 16.12 -19.76 -10.01
CA PRO A 345 14.98 -19.64 -9.09
C PRO A 345 13.65 -19.50 -9.85
N VAL A 346 12.58 -20.10 -9.34
CA VAL A 346 11.24 -20.03 -9.96
C VAL A 346 10.78 -18.57 -10.16
N ASP A 347 11.23 -17.67 -9.29
CA ASP A 347 10.92 -16.23 -9.32
C ASP A 347 11.87 -15.40 -10.21
N SER A 348 12.90 -16.02 -10.77
CA SER A 348 13.73 -15.35 -11.79
C SER A 348 12.87 -15.04 -13.01
N ARG A 349 13.10 -13.91 -13.67
CA ARG A 349 12.31 -13.51 -14.84
C ARG A 349 13.08 -13.79 -16.10
N THR A 350 12.34 -14.14 -17.14
CA THR A 350 12.93 -14.50 -18.43
C THR A 350 13.48 -13.23 -19.11
N PRO A 351 14.58 -13.32 -19.87
CA PRO A 351 15.15 -12.19 -20.60
C PRO A 351 14.17 -11.49 -21.55
N ASP A 352 13.09 -12.18 -21.93
CA ASP A 352 12.05 -11.71 -22.83
C ASP A 352 10.95 -10.84 -22.19
N ASP A 353 11.01 -10.55 -20.88
CA ASP A 353 10.04 -9.66 -20.23
C ASP A 353 10.05 -8.26 -20.91
N PRO A 354 8.92 -7.78 -21.47
CA PRO A 354 8.81 -6.48 -22.10
C PRO A 354 9.30 -5.32 -21.23
N ARG A 355 9.16 -5.44 -19.90
CA ARG A 355 9.61 -4.42 -18.94
C ARG A 355 11.13 -4.35 -18.87
N LEU A 356 11.82 -5.49 -18.98
CA LEU A 356 13.28 -5.53 -19.02
C LEU A 356 13.82 -4.95 -20.33
N LYS A 357 13.15 -5.23 -21.46
CA LYS A 357 13.50 -4.65 -22.78
C LYS A 357 13.33 -3.13 -22.79
N LEU A 358 12.22 -2.63 -22.22
CA LEU A 358 12.02 -1.19 -22.08
C LEU A 358 13.06 -0.56 -21.16
N ALA A 359 13.38 -1.19 -20.02
CA ALA A 359 14.40 -0.71 -19.10
C ALA A 359 15.79 -0.63 -19.75
N GLU A 360 16.15 -1.63 -20.56
CA GLU A 360 17.40 -1.62 -21.34
C GLU A 360 17.41 -0.46 -22.34
N ALA A 361 16.37 -0.29 -23.14
CA ALA A 361 16.29 0.78 -24.14
C ALA A 361 16.38 2.18 -23.51
N VAL A 362 15.76 2.38 -22.34
CA VAL A 362 15.87 3.64 -21.58
C VAL A 362 17.29 3.86 -21.10
N ALA A 363 17.93 2.83 -20.52
CA ALA A 363 19.30 2.93 -20.02
C ALA A 363 20.31 3.20 -21.14
N GLU A 364 20.22 2.47 -22.25
CA GLU A 364 21.05 2.67 -23.46
C GLU A 364 20.93 4.09 -24.00
N ARG A 365 19.69 4.64 -24.03
CA ARG A 365 19.47 6.00 -24.50
C ARG A 365 20.14 7.04 -23.61
N VAL A 366 19.99 6.92 -22.29
CA VAL A 366 20.58 7.86 -21.32
C VAL A 366 22.10 7.76 -21.37
N ALA A 367 22.65 6.55 -21.28
CA ALA A 367 24.08 6.30 -21.35
C ALA A 367 24.69 6.82 -22.65
N GLY A 368 24.07 6.54 -23.80
CA GLY A 368 24.55 7.01 -25.09
C GLY A 368 24.55 8.54 -25.23
N LEU A 369 23.58 9.24 -24.64
CA LEU A 369 23.55 10.71 -24.63
C LEU A 369 24.69 11.31 -23.78
N ILE A 370 25.00 10.69 -22.65
CA ILE A 370 26.10 11.10 -21.76
C ILE A 370 27.44 10.80 -22.43
N GLU A 371 27.63 9.60 -22.99
CA GLU A 371 28.86 9.16 -23.64
C GLU A 371 29.19 10.03 -24.86
N THR A 372 28.19 10.35 -25.68
CA THR A 372 28.36 11.24 -26.85
C THR A 372 28.51 12.72 -26.49
N ARG A 373 28.48 13.07 -25.19
CA ARG A 373 28.55 14.45 -24.67
C ARG A 373 27.55 15.37 -25.36
N HIS A 374 26.32 14.88 -25.56
CA HIS A 374 25.27 15.63 -26.24
C HIS A 374 25.08 16.98 -25.53
N LEU A 375 25.02 18.08 -26.29
CA LEU A 375 24.84 19.41 -25.70
C LEU A 375 23.41 19.56 -25.18
N LEU A 376 23.28 20.08 -23.97
CA LEU A 376 21.98 20.40 -23.39
C LEU A 376 21.33 21.50 -24.24
N PRO A 377 20.11 21.31 -24.77
CA PRO A 377 19.50 22.31 -25.63
C PRO A 377 19.38 23.69 -24.94
N GLY A 378 19.96 24.73 -25.55
CA GLY A 378 19.98 26.08 -24.98
C GLY A 378 21.15 26.36 -24.01
N SER A 379 22.09 25.43 -23.88
CA SER A 379 23.33 25.59 -23.11
C SER A 379 24.53 25.01 -23.87
N ASP A 380 25.73 25.55 -23.62
CA ASP A 380 26.99 25.00 -24.14
C ASP A 380 27.52 23.84 -23.28
N ARG A 381 26.76 23.42 -22.26
CA ARG A 381 27.11 22.30 -21.37
C ARG A 381 26.65 20.97 -21.96
N ALA A 382 27.47 19.94 -21.89
CA ALA A 382 27.05 18.57 -22.18
C ALA A 382 26.05 18.07 -21.12
N VAL A 383 25.10 17.24 -21.54
CA VAL A 383 24.16 16.58 -20.63
C VAL A 383 24.91 15.71 -19.62
N SER A 384 24.43 15.72 -18.39
CA SER A 384 24.97 14.90 -17.31
C SER A 384 23.85 14.08 -16.67
N ALA A 385 24.20 13.11 -15.83
CA ALA A 385 23.21 12.20 -15.24
C ALA A 385 22.13 12.96 -14.46
N GLY A 386 22.49 14.05 -13.79
CA GLY A 386 21.58 14.94 -13.05
C GLY A 386 20.49 15.63 -13.88
N ASP A 387 20.61 15.65 -15.20
CA ASP A 387 19.66 16.30 -16.11
C ASP A 387 18.47 15.40 -16.49
N PHE A 388 18.52 14.11 -16.13
CA PHE A 388 17.48 13.14 -16.47
C PHE A 388 16.55 12.88 -15.28
N LEU A 389 15.24 12.91 -15.54
CA LEU A 389 14.18 12.52 -14.60
C LEU A 389 13.28 11.45 -15.26
N ILE A 390 13.18 10.28 -14.65
CA ILE A 390 12.39 9.15 -15.17
C ILE A 390 11.15 8.96 -14.28
N LEU A 391 9.98 9.31 -14.82
CA LEU A 391 8.70 9.17 -14.13
C LEU A 391 8.04 7.83 -14.44
N VAL A 392 7.65 7.10 -13.40
CA VAL A 392 6.87 5.86 -13.48
C VAL A 392 5.63 5.94 -12.59
N GLN A 393 4.52 5.32 -13.00
CA GLN A 393 3.27 5.37 -12.25
C GLN A 393 3.35 4.66 -10.89
N SER A 394 4.11 3.56 -10.81
CA SER A 394 4.30 2.80 -9.57
C SER A 394 5.73 2.27 -9.49
N ARG A 395 6.21 2.11 -8.26
CA ARG A 395 7.54 1.55 -7.96
C ARG A 395 7.55 0.02 -8.06
N GLY A 396 7.00 -0.50 -9.15
CA GLY A 396 6.92 -1.93 -9.41
C GLY A 396 8.20 -2.50 -10.01
N THR A 397 8.07 -3.56 -10.80
CA THR A 397 9.24 -4.19 -11.43
C THR A 397 9.98 -3.27 -12.39
N LEU A 398 9.26 -2.46 -13.18
CA LEU A 398 9.90 -1.60 -14.18
C LEU A 398 10.85 -0.59 -13.54
N PHE A 399 10.49 -0.04 -12.39
CA PHE A 399 11.31 0.89 -11.61
C PHE A 399 12.68 0.28 -11.26
N HIS A 400 12.67 -0.90 -10.63
CA HIS A 400 13.90 -1.60 -10.24
C HIS A 400 14.71 -2.08 -11.46
N ALA A 401 14.04 -2.47 -12.54
CA ALA A 401 14.70 -2.86 -13.78
C ALA A 401 15.47 -1.69 -14.41
N ILE A 402 14.87 -0.49 -14.48
CA ILE A 402 15.50 0.71 -15.02
C ILE A 402 16.76 1.06 -14.23
N ILE A 403 16.66 1.09 -12.90
CA ILE A 403 17.81 1.35 -12.00
C ILE A 403 18.94 0.37 -12.26
N LYS A 404 18.62 -0.93 -12.29
CA LYS A 404 19.62 -1.99 -12.50
C LYS A 404 20.32 -1.84 -13.86
N ARG A 405 19.58 -1.49 -14.92
CA ARG A 405 20.15 -1.29 -16.25
C ARG A 405 20.98 -0.01 -16.35
N LEU A 406 20.55 1.09 -15.75
CA LEU A 406 21.34 2.33 -15.68
C LEU A 406 22.68 2.10 -14.97
N LYS A 407 22.67 1.42 -13.81
CA LYS A 407 23.91 1.02 -13.09
C LYS A 407 24.80 0.13 -13.96
N ALA A 408 24.22 -0.82 -14.71
CA ALA A 408 24.98 -1.70 -15.60
C ALA A 408 25.67 -0.96 -16.77
N HIS A 409 25.10 0.17 -17.20
CA HIS A 409 25.70 1.07 -18.20
C HIS A 409 26.60 2.16 -17.58
N GLY A 410 26.90 2.07 -16.28
CA GLY A 410 27.78 3.02 -15.58
C GLY A 410 27.16 4.40 -15.36
N VAL A 411 25.81 4.51 -15.39
CA VAL A 411 25.09 5.75 -15.11
C VAL A 411 24.67 5.79 -13.65
N ASP A 412 25.09 6.84 -12.94
CA ASP A 412 24.71 7.05 -11.54
C ASP A 412 23.23 7.44 -11.41
N VAL A 413 22.51 6.78 -10.50
CA VAL A 413 21.08 7.01 -10.26
C VAL A 413 20.86 7.42 -8.80
N ALA A 414 20.17 8.53 -8.59
CA ALA A 414 19.63 8.97 -7.32
C ALA A 414 18.35 8.20 -7.00
N GLY A 415 18.14 7.86 -5.73
CA GLY A 415 16.88 7.21 -5.31
C GLY A 415 16.77 5.73 -5.65
N ALA A 416 17.84 5.11 -6.18
CA ALA A 416 18.00 3.68 -6.08
C ALA A 416 18.23 3.31 -4.62
N ASP A 417 17.34 2.46 -4.13
CA ASP A 417 17.40 1.73 -2.87
C ASP A 417 16.84 2.51 -1.66
N ARG A 418 15.53 2.30 -1.43
CA ARG A 418 15.14 1.87 -0.09
C ARG A 418 16.01 0.67 0.19
N LEU A 419 17.07 0.88 0.95
CA LEU A 419 17.86 -0.23 1.42
C LEU A 419 16.90 -1.00 2.33
N LYS A 420 16.46 -2.19 1.89
CA LYS A 420 15.94 -3.14 2.85
C LYS A 420 17.14 -3.55 3.66
N ILE A 421 17.39 -2.81 4.73
CA ILE A 421 18.62 -2.89 5.53
C ILE A 421 18.90 -4.36 5.87
N ILE A 422 17.85 -5.07 6.27
CA ILE A 422 17.88 -6.49 6.63
C ILE A 422 18.30 -7.40 5.46
N GLU A 423 18.05 -7.04 4.20
CA GLU A 423 18.41 -7.86 3.05
C GLU A 423 19.90 -7.78 2.70
N GLU A 424 20.59 -6.72 3.12
CA GLU A 424 22.01 -6.52 2.86
C GLU A 424 22.88 -7.55 3.58
N ILE A 425 23.88 -8.08 2.88
CA ILE A 425 24.75 -9.16 3.41
C ILE A 425 25.50 -8.69 4.66
N ALA A 426 26.07 -7.47 4.64
CA ALA A 426 26.79 -6.93 5.78
C ALA A 426 25.91 -6.80 7.03
N VAL A 427 24.66 -6.36 6.83
CA VAL A 427 23.67 -6.25 7.90
C VAL A 427 23.25 -7.63 8.41
N LYS A 428 23.00 -8.61 7.52
CA LYS A 428 22.68 -9.99 7.92
C LYS A 428 23.80 -10.60 8.77
N ASP A 429 25.05 -10.36 8.39
CA ASP A 429 26.21 -10.85 9.14
C ASP A 429 26.28 -10.25 10.55
N LEU A 430 26.03 -8.94 10.68
CA LEU A 430 25.98 -8.25 11.97
C LEU A 430 24.77 -8.71 12.81
N LEU A 431 23.58 -8.83 12.21
CA LEU A 431 22.38 -9.31 12.88
C LEU A 431 22.51 -10.76 13.34
N ALA A 432 23.15 -11.63 12.55
CA ALA A 432 23.46 -13.00 12.96
C ALA A 432 24.39 -13.03 14.19
N LEU A 433 25.40 -12.15 14.24
CA LEU A 433 26.24 -12.01 15.43
C LEU A 433 25.43 -11.52 16.65
N LEU A 434 24.59 -10.50 16.49
CA LEU A 434 23.70 -10.01 17.55
C LEU A 434 22.74 -11.10 18.05
N GLN A 435 22.15 -11.87 17.14
CA GLN A 435 21.23 -12.96 17.44
C GLN A 435 21.92 -14.07 18.25
N PHE A 436 23.14 -14.44 17.87
CA PHE A 436 23.96 -15.38 18.63
C PHE A 436 24.26 -14.85 20.05
N MET A 437 24.62 -13.56 20.19
CA MET A 437 24.88 -12.98 21.50
C MET A 437 23.64 -12.98 22.40
N SER A 438 22.46 -12.79 21.82
CA SER A 438 21.19 -12.86 22.53
C SER A 438 20.75 -14.29 22.84
N THR A 439 21.16 -15.28 22.04
CA THR A 439 20.76 -16.69 22.19
C THR A 439 21.95 -17.59 21.83
N PRO A 440 22.83 -17.89 22.79
CA PRO A 440 24.06 -18.67 22.55
C PRO A 440 23.82 -20.10 22.03
N GLU A 441 22.60 -20.62 22.16
CA GLU A 441 22.16 -21.90 21.63
C GLU A 441 21.80 -21.85 20.13
N ASP A 442 21.73 -20.66 19.52
CA ASP A 442 21.47 -20.50 18.10
C ASP A 442 22.72 -20.82 17.27
N ASP A 443 22.83 -22.10 16.93
CA ASP A 443 23.89 -22.64 16.10
C ASP A 443 23.95 -22.04 14.69
N LEU A 444 22.80 -21.64 14.12
CA LEU A 444 22.75 -21.11 12.76
C LEU A 444 23.33 -19.70 12.73
N SER A 445 22.90 -18.86 13.66
CA SER A 445 23.40 -17.50 13.81
C SER A 445 24.91 -17.47 14.10
N LEU A 446 25.40 -18.36 14.97
CA LEU A 446 26.83 -18.50 15.22
C LEU A 446 27.58 -19.00 13.97
N ALA A 447 27.06 -19.98 13.25
CA ALA A 447 27.70 -20.48 12.02
C ALA A 447 27.76 -19.41 10.93
N ALA A 448 26.70 -18.61 10.77
CA ALA A 448 26.64 -17.48 9.84
C ALA A 448 27.68 -16.41 10.21
N ALA A 449 27.73 -16.00 11.49
CA ALA A 449 28.72 -15.05 11.98
C ALA A 449 30.15 -15.57 11.74
N LEU A 450 30.46 -16.82 12.09
CA LEU A 450 31.79 -17.41 11.86
C LEU A 450 32.18 -17.43 10.37
N ARG A 451 31.22 -17.71 9.47
CA ARG A 451 31.46 -17.76 8.02
C ARG A 451 31.64 -16.37 7.38
N SER A 452 31.08 -15.35 8.01
CA SER A 452 31.08 -13.96 7.52
C SER A 452 32.49 -13.36 7.46
N PRO A 453 32.65 -12.19 6.80
CA PRO A 453 33.92 -11.47 6.80
C PRO A 453 34.40 -11.06 8.21
N LEU A 454 33.55 -11.13 9.25
CA LEU A 454 33.94 -10.80 10.62
C LEU A 454 34.98 -11.79 11.19
N PHE A 455 34.87 -13.09 10.86
CA PHE A 455 35.76 -14.14 11.39
C PHE A 455 36.39 -15.05 10.31
N GLU A 456 35.90 -15.00 9.07
CA GLU A 456 36.45 -15.67 7.87
C GLU A 456 36.67 -17.19 7.97
N PHE A 457 35.83 -17.93 8.70
CA PHE A 457 35.94 -19.40 8.75
C PHE A 457 35.65 -20.03 7.39
N SER A 458 36.49 -20.98 6.97
CA SER A 458 36.20 -21.77 5.76
C SER A 458 35.14 -22.85 6.04
N GLU A 459 34.54 -23.40 4.98
CA GLU A 459 33.63 -24.55 5.10
C GLU A 459 34.30 -25.76 5.79
N ARG A 460 35.62 -25.92 5.62
CA ARG A 460 36.38 -26.97 6.29
C ARG A 460 36.53 -26.71 7.78
N ASP A 461 36.67 -25.45 8.19
CA ASP A 461 36.78 -25.08 9.60
C ASP A 461 35.43 -25.23 10.31
N LEU A 462 34.35 -24.79 9.67
CA LEU A 462 32.99 -25.05 10.15
C LEU A 462 32.69 -26.54 10.23
N TYR A 463 33.09 -27.33 9.23
CA TYR A 463 32.92 -28.78 9.27
C TYR A 463 33.62 -29.42 10.48
N LYS A 464 34.84 -28.98 10.82
CA LYS A 464 35.54 -29.48 12.03
C LYS A 464 34.79 -29.17 13.33
N LEU A 465 34.15 -28.01 13.41
CA LEU A 465 33.35 -27.61 14.56
C LEU A 465 32.00 -28.36 14.64
N LEU A 466 31.40 -28.65 13.49
CA LEU A 466 30.06 -29.24 13.39
C LEU A 466 30.07 -30.77 13.41
N TYR A 467 31.07 -31.40 12.80
CA TYR A 467 31.12 -32.84 12.63
C TYR A 467 31.39 -33.56 13.95
N GLY A 468 30.49 -34.47 14.34
CA GLY A 468 30.64 -35.29 15.55
C GLY A 468 30.40 -34.55 16.87
N ARG A 469 29.86 -33.31 16.83
CA ARG A 469 29.53 -32.54 18.04
C ARG A 469 28.37 -33.19 18.80
N LYS A 470 28.41 -33.08 20.14
CA LYS A 470 27.36 -33.57 21.06
C LYS A 470 26.54 -32.45 21.73
N GLY A 471 26.94 -31.20 21.54
CA GLY A 471 26.33 -30.01 22.14
C GLY A 471 26.21 -28.88 21.12
N THR A 472 26.01 -27.65 21.62
CA THR A 472 25.88 -26.46 20.76
C THR A 472 27.19 -26.15 20.04
N LEU A 473 27.11 -25.37 18.97
CA LEU A 473 28.26 -24.87 18.23
C LEU A 473 29.18 -24.05 19.14
N TRP A 474 28.62 -23.29 20.08
CA TRP A 474 29.39 -22.54 21.07
C TRP A 474 30.24 -23.44 21.97
N GLN A 475 29.67 -24.55 22.48
CA GLN A 475 30.41 -25.54 23.28
C GLN A 475 31.50 -26.24 22.45
N SER A 476 31.24 -26.50 21.17
CA SER A 476 32.25 -27.03 20.26
C SER A 476 33.39 -26.03 20.07
N LEU A 477 33.08 -24.76 19.82
CA LEU A 477 34.07 -23.70 19.67
C LEU A 477 34.93 -23.52 20.93
N TRP A 478 34.34 -23.60 22.13
CA TRP A 478 35.09 -23.63 23.39
C TRP A 478 36.08 -24.79 23.46
N THR A 479 35.70 -25.97 22.96
CA THR A 479 36.58 -27.15 22.95
C THR A 479 37.78 -26.93 22.03
N TYR A 480 37.58 -26.21 20.91
CA TYR A 480 38.60 -25.86 19.93
C TYR A 480 39.19 -24.45 20.11
N ARG A 481 39.05 -23.82 21.28
CA ARG A 481 39.52 -22.45 21.54
C ARG A 481 41.01 -22.23 21.28
N GLU A 482 41.84 -23.26 21.43
CA GLU A 482 43.27 -23.20 21.13
C GLU A 482 43.57 -23.17 19.61
N THR A 483 42.64 -23.68 18.79
CA THR A 483 42.78 -23.69 17.32
C THR A 483 42.42 -22.33 16.71
N TRP A 484 41.43 -21.63 17.29
CA TRP A 484 40.97 -20.31 16.85
C TRP A 484 40.84 -19.34 18.03
N PRO A 485 41.97 -18.95 18.67
CA PRO A 485 41.96 -18.19 19.91
C PRO A 485 41.39 -16.77 19.73
N GLU A 486 41.63 -16.15 18.58
CA GLU A 486 41.17 -14.79 18.27
C GLU A 486 39.64 -14.74 18.17
N ALA A 487 39.04 -15.62 17.37
CA ALA A 487 37.58 -15.69 17.20
C ALA A 487 36.87 -16.05 18.51
N TYR A 488 37.40 -17.03 19.24
CA TYR A 488 36.82 -17.42 20.53
C TYR A 488 36.89 -16.27 21.56
N THR A 489 38.04 -15.60 21.69
CA THR A 489 38.21 -14.49 22.64
C THR A 489 37.31 -13.30 22.30
N ALA A 490 37.15 -12.98 21.01
CA ALA A 490 36.26 -11.92 20.56
C ALA A 490 34.80 -12.23 20.92
N LEU A 491 34.32 -13.42 20.55
CA LEU A 491 32.94 -13.86 20.81
C LEU A 491 32.65 -13.97 22.32
N ASP A 492 33.59 -14.48 23.11
CA ASP A 492 33.44 -14.60 24.57
C ASP A 492 33.32 -13.24 25.25
N LYS A 493 34.14 -12.26 24.84
CA LYS A 493 34.03 -10.89 25.34
C LYS A 493 32.72 -10.22 24.95
N LEU A 494 32.37 -10.30 23.67
CA LEU A 494 31.13 -9.72 23.16
C LEU A 494 29.89 -10.33 23.82
N GLN A 495 29.88 -11.65 24.05
CA GLN A 495 28.81 -12.35 24.78
C GLN A 495 28.70 -11.85 26.24
N ASN A 496 29.83 -11.67 26.93
CA ASN A 496 29.83 -11.14 28.30
C ASN A 496 29.43 -9.65 28.40
N GLN A 497 29.50 -8.90 27.30
CA GLN A 497 29.12 -7.49 27.22
C GLN A 497 27.67 -7.28 26.75
N ALA A 498 27.06 -8.27 26.09
CA ALA A 498 25.75 -8.15 25.45
C ALA A 498 24.62 -7.75 26.41
N ASP A 499 24.71 -8.15 27.69
CA ASP A 499 23.73 -7.80 28.73
C ASP A 499 23.90 -6.37 29.28
N PHE A 500 25.04 -5.72 29.01
CA PHE A 500 25.40 -4.43 29.60
C PHE A 500 25.49 -3.29 28.58
N LEU A 501 25.76 -3.62 27.32
CA LEU A 501 25.87 -2.63 26.24
C LEU A 501 24.54 -2.47 25.51
N ARG A 502 24.30 -1.25 25.04
CA ARG A 502 23.17 -0.96 24.16
C ARG A 502 23.46 -1.52 22.76
N PRO A 503 22.43 -1.81 21.95
CA PRO A 503 22.62 -2.35 20.59
C PRO A 503 23.58 -1.53 19.73
N TYR A 504 23.51 -0.19 19.80
CA TYR A 504 24.44 0.68 19.09
C TYR A 504 25.89 0.51 19.55
N ASP A 505 26.12 0.54 20.87
CA ASP A 505 27.46 0.41 21.45
C ASP A 505 28.09 -0.95 21.11
N LEU A 506 27.27 -2.01 21.12
CA LEU A 506 27.71 -3.36 20.78
C LEU A 506 28.09 -3.49 19.30
N LEU A 507 27.29 -2.91 18.40
CA LEU A 507 27.61 -2.84 16.97
C LEU A 507 28.88 -2.01 16.72
N GLU A 508 29.01 -0.86 17.38
CA GLU A 508 30.21 -0.01 17.29
C GLU A 508 31.45 -0.78 17.72
N GLU A 509 31.38 -1.50 18.85
CA GLU A 509 32.49 -2.30 19.36
C GLU A 509 32.92 -3.39 18.36
N VAL A 510 31.97 -4.09 17.73
CA VAL A 510 32.25 -5.06 16.65
C VAL A 510 32.92 -4.38 15.45
N LEU A 511 32.39 -3.24 15.01
CA LEU A 511 32.83 -2.57 13.80
C LEU A 511 34.20 -1.91 13.94
N THR A 512 34.55 -1.40 15.13
CA THR A 512 35.79 -0.65 15.36
C THR A 512 36.86 -1.48 16.07
N LYS A 513 36.56 -2.12 17.21
CA LYS A 513 37.59 -2.84 17.99
C LYS A 513 38.00 -4.17 17.38
N TYR A 514 37.11 -4.81 16.63
CA TYR A 514 37.35 -6.10 15.98
C TYR A 514 37.49 -5.97 14.45
N ASP A 515 37.82 -4.78 13.95
CA ASP A 515 38.01 -4.49 12.51
C ASP A 515 36.81 -4.87 11.62
N GLY A 516 35.61 -5.05 12.19
CA GLY A 516 34.44 -5.56 11.48
C GLY A 516 34.07 -4.71 10.26
N ARG A 517 34.12 -3.38 10.38
CA ARG A 517 33.85 -2.47 9.25
C ARG A 517 34.86 -2.68 8.12
N ARG A 518 36.14 -2.73 8.45
CA ARG A 518 37.22 -2.92 7.46
C ARG A 518 37.07 -4.25 6.73
N ASN A 519 36.78 -5.33 7.46
CA ASN A 519 36.66 -6.66 6.87
C ASN A 519 35.43 -6.80 5.97
N LEU A 520 34.28 -6.25 6.39
CA LEU A 520 33.05 -6.23 5.61
C LEU A 520 33.24 -5.44 4.31
N VAL A 521 33.78 -4.22 4.39
CA VAL A 521 34.02 -3.37 3.20
C VAL A 521 35.06 -3.96 2.26
N ALA A 522 36.13 -4.57 2.79
CA ALA A 522 37.16 -5.20 1.96
C ALA A 522 36.62 -6.38 1.13
N ARG A 523 35.61 -7.09 1.65
CA ARG A 523 35.00 -8.23 0.97
C ARG A 523 33.81 -7.87 0.09
N LEU A 524 32.93 -7.00 0.57
CA LEU A 524 31.63 -6.69 -0.02
C LEU A 524 31.64 -5.41 -0.87
N GLY A 525 32.70 -4.59 -0.78
CA GLY A 525 32.84 -3.32 -1.48
C GLY A 525 32.32 -2.13 -0.66
N HIS A 526 32.56 -0.92 -1.17
CA HIS A 526 32.15 0.33 -0.51
C HIS A 526 30.63 0.49 -0.37
N GLU A 527 29.84 -0.21 -1.19
CA GLU A 527 28.38 -0.18 -1.08
C GLU A 527 27.86 -0.72 0.26
N ALA A 528 28.64 -1.58 0.95
CA ALA A 528 28.27 -2.12 2.25
C ALA A 528 28.36 -1.10 3.40
N GLU A 529 29.05 0.03 3.21
CA GLU A 529 29.12 1.08 4.24
C GLU A 529 27.75 1.70 4.51
N ASP A 530 26.96 1.91 3.45
CA ASP A 530 25.63 2.51 3.53
C ASP A 530 24.70 1.67 4.43
N GLY A 531 24.71 0.33 4.31
CA GLY A 531 23.90 -0.55 5.14
C GLY A 531 24.36 -0.65 6.58
N ILE A 532 25.68 -0.66 6.80
CA ILE A 532 26.27 -0.66 8.14
C ILE A 532 25.90 0.63 8.88
N ASP A 533 26.07 1.78 8.24
CA ASP A 533 25.75 3.09 8.83
C ASP A 533 24.25 3.23 9.11
N GLU A 534 23.41 2.71 8.21
CA GLU A 534 21.98 2.73 8.44
C GLU A 534 21.56 1.78 9.58
N LEU A 535 22.16 0.59 9.70
CA LEU A 535 21.92 -0.30 10.85
C LEU A 535 22.26 0.39 12.18
N LEU A 536 23.37 1.14 12.22
CA LEU A 536 23.74 1.94 13.39
C LEU A 536 22.71 3.06 13.67
N ASN A 537 22.22 3.75 12.64
CA ASN A 537 21.17 4.74 12.80
C ASN A 537 19.86 4.12 13.33
N GLN A 538 19.51 2.92 12.88
CA GLN A 538 18.34 2.21 13.38
C GLN A 538 18.51 1.79 14.85
N ALA A 539 19.70 1.36 15.25
CA ALA A 539 20.00 1.11 16.65
C ALA A 539 19.79 2.37 17.49
N LEU A 540 20.30 3.54 17.08
CA LEU A 540 20.07 4.81 17.78
C LEU A 540 18.59 5.21 17.85
N ARG A 541 17.85 5.02 16.75
CA ARG A 541 16.41 5.30 16.71
C ARG A 541 15.65 4.40 17.68
N TYR A 542 15.97 3.12 17.72
CA TYR A 542 15.37 2.17 18.66
C TYR A 542 15.52 2.64 20.10
N GLU A 543 16.71 3.11 20.49
CA GLU A 543 16.98 3.63 21.84
C GLU A 543 16.12 4.86 22.21
N SER A 544 15.66 5.62 21.22
CA SER A 544 14.78 6.78 21.45
C SER A 544 13.31 6.39 21.62
N VAL A 545 12.93 5.19 21.19
CA VAL A 545 11.53 4.73 21.11
C VAL A 545 11.22 3.67 22.18
N GLU A 546 12.15 2.77 22.47
CA GLU A 546 12.00 1.67 23.41
C GLU A 546 13.21 1.55 24.36
N ALA A 547 13.07 0.70 25.39
CA ALA A 547 14.20 0.37 26.24
C ALA A 547 15.28 -0.35 25.41
N PRO A 548 16.57 -0.01 25.57
CA PRO A 548 17.65 -0.47 24.70
C PRO A 548 18.08 -1.91 24.98
N LEU A 549 17.15 -2.86 24.86
CA LEU A 549 17.38 -4.29 25.05
C LEU A 549 17.75 -4.93 23.71
N LEU A 550 18.77 -5.80 23.71
CA LEU A 550 19.22 -6.49 22.50
C LEU A 550 18.13 -7.36 21.86
N THR A 551 17.40 -8.12 22.67
CA THR A 551 16.25 -8.94 22.22
C THR A 551 15.13 -8.09 21.63
N GLY A 552 14.85 -6.94 22.25
CA GLY A 552 13.86 -5.99 21.78
C GLY A 552 14.24 -5.37 20.44
N PHE A 553 15.51 -4.97 20.29
CA PHE A 553 16.04 -4.45 19.03
C PHE A 553 15.97 -5.47 17.90
N LEU A 554 16.38 -6.72 18.16
CA LEU A 554 16.30 -7.81 17.17
C LEU A 554 14.87 -8.10 16.73
N GLY A 555 13.92 -8.13 17.67
CA GLY A 555 12.50 -8.28 17.36
C GLY A 555 11.97 -7.08 16.56
N TRP A 556 12.30 -5.86 16.98
CA TRP A 556 11.87 -4.64 16.32
C TRP A 556 12.38 -4.56 14.88
N ILE A 557 13.69 -4.70 14.67
CA ILE A 557 14.30 -4.58 13.34
C ILE A 557 13.89 -5.68 12.38
N THR A 558 13.45 -6.85 12.86
CA THR A 558 12.94 -7.94 12.01
C THR A 558 11.43 -7.88 11.77
N SER A 559 10.68 -7.27 12.70
CA SER A 559 9.23 -7.09 12.61
C SER A 559 8.83 -5.91 11.74
N ASP A 560 9.67 -4.88 11.70
CA ASP A 560 9.45 -3.67 10.96
C ASP A 560 10.14 -3.88 9.59
N ASP A 561 9.40 -3.78 8.48
CA ASP A 561 10.00 -3.71 7.14
C ASP A 561 10.62 -2.31 7.06
N VAL A 562 11.76 -2.12 7.73
CA VAL A 562 12.44 -0.84 7.91
C VAL A 562 12.96 -0.37 6.55
N GLU A 563 12.07 0.18 5.76
CA GLU A 563 12.35 0.78 4.46
C GLU A 563 12.77 2.22 4.67
N VAL A 564 14.07 2.44 4.83
CA VAL A 564 14.58 3.81 4.98
C VAL A 564 14.58 4.48 3.63
N LYS A 565 13.82 5.57 3.53
CA LYS A 565 14.02 6.54 2.46
C LYS A 565 15.40 7.15 2.68
N ARG A 566 16.34 6.89 1.77
CA ARG A 566 17.54 7.71 1.62
C ARG A 566 17.09 9.17 1.63
N GLN A 567 17.55 9.97 2.60
CA GLN A 567 17.38 11.41 2.49
C GLN A 567 18.04 11.80 1.16
N MET A 568 17.28 12.47 0.29
CA MET A 568 17.81 13.01 -0.95
C MET A 568 18.69 14.19 -0.58
N ASP A 569 19.87 13.91 -0.01
CA ASP A 569 20.86 14.93 0.20
C ASP A 569 21.29 15.47 -1.17
N ALA A 570 21.15 16.79 -1.28
CA ALA A 570 21.65 17.70 -2.29
C ALA A 570 22.07 17.08 -3.62
N ALA A 571 21.22 17.25 -4.65
CA ALA A 571 21.59 17.51 -6.05
C ALA A 571 23.00 17.04 -6.50
N GLY A 572 23.31 15.76 -6.34
CA GLY A 572 24.43 15.13 -7.03
C GLY A 572 24.12 15.01 -8.52
N ASP A 573 25.16 14.88 -9.34
CA ASP A 573 25.05 14.61 -10.78
C ASP A 573 24.58 13.17 -11.03
N ARG A 574 23.32 12.87 -10.71
CA ARG A 574 22.72 11.52 -10.75
C ARG A 574 21.29 11.57 -11.31
N VAL A 575 20.92 10.57 -12.11
CA VAL A 575 19.57 10.42 -12.70
C VAL A 575 18.51 10.32 -11.61
N ARG A 576 17.37 11.00 -11.76
CA ARG A 576 16.28 11.03 -10.77
C ARG A 576 15.08 10.17 -11.14
#